data_AF-A0AAD5NVR9-F1
#
_entry.id   AF-A0AAD5NVR9-F1
#
_cell.length_a   1.000
_cell.length_b   1.000
_cell.length_c   1.000
_cell.angle_alpha   90.00
_cell.angle_beta   90.00
_cell.angle_gamma   90.00
#
_symmetry.space_group_name_H-M   'P 1'
#
loop_
_entity.id
_entity.type
_entity.pdbx_description
1 polymer ?
#
loop_
_entity_poly.entity_id
_entity_poly.type
_entity_poly.pdbx_seq_one_letter_code
_entity_poly.pdbx_strand_id
1 'polypeptide(L)' 'MVRVKVLNDALKSMYNAEKRGNRKRQVMIRPSSKILMVMQKHGYIGEFEFVDDHRSGKIVVEQVWCH' A
#
# COMPACT_ATOMS: atom_id res chain seq x y z
N MET A 1 -19.15 -2.01 -10.79
CA MET A 1 -17.81 -1.89 -11.40
C MET A 1 -16.90 -2.96 -10.82
N VAL A 2 -16.57 -4.01 -11.58
CA VAL A 2 -15.69 -5.10 -11.12
C VAL A 2 -14.24 -4.61 -11.22
N ARG A 3 -13.48 -4.62 -10.12
CA ARG A 3 -12.04 -4.31 -10.17
C ARG A 3 -11.28 -5.55 -10.60
N VAL A 4 -10.78 -5.52 -11.83
CA VAL A 4 -10.07 -6.64 -12.45
C VAL A 4 -8.59 -6.70 -12.04
N LYS A 5 -7.98 -5.55 -11.68
CA LYS A 5 -6.53 -5.44 -11.43
C LYS A 5 -6.21 -4.85 -10.05
N VAL A 6 -6.47 -5.61 -8.99
CA VAL A 6 -6.22 -5.20 -7.59
C VAL A 6 -4.76 -4.78 -7.36
N LEU A 7 -3.81 -5.47 -8.00
CA LEU A 7 -2.39 -5.13 -7.91
C LEU A 7 -2.05 -3.78 -8.56
N ASN A 8 -2.60 -3.50 -9.73
CA ASN A 8 -2.34 -2.25 -10.44
C ASN A 8 -2.87 -1.04 -9.64
N ASP A 9 -4.06 -1.21 -9.05
CA ASP A 9 -4.65 -0.19 -8.19
C ASP A 9 -3.82 0.04 -6.92
N ALA A 10 -3.22 -1.01 -6.37
CA ALA A 10 -2.33 -0.94 -5.21
C ALA A 10 -1.04 -0.17 -5.52
N LEU A 11 -0.33 -0.55 -6.58
CA LEU A 11 0.91 0.09 -7.00
C LEU A 11 0.70 1.56 -7.38
N LYS A 12 -0.40 1.86 -8.09
CA LYS A 12 -0.74 3.23 -8.47
C LYS A 12 -1.06 4.10 -7.25
N SER A 13 -1.71 3.54 -6.23
CA SER A 13 -1.99 4.25 -4.98
C SER A 13 -0.72 4.57 -4.20
N MET A 14 0.25 3.63 -4.16
CA MET A 14 1.57 3.87 -3.57
C MET A 14 2.37 4.95 -4.31
N TYR A 15 2.48 4.85 -5.64
CA TYR A 15 3.20 5.83 -6.46
C TYR A 15 2.61 7.24 -6.32
N ASN A 16 1.28 7.34 -6.32
CA ASN A 16 0.61 8.62 -6.15
C ASN A 16 0.80 9.20 -4.74
N ALA A 17 0.93 8.35 -3.72
CA ALA A 17 1.17 8.79 -2.35
C ALA A 17 2.59 9.34 -2.18
N GLU A 18 3.60 8.69 -2.76
CA GLU A 18 4.97 9.20 -2.81
C GLU A 18 5.04 10.52 -3.57
N LYS A 19 4.48 10.57 -4.78
CA LYS A 19 4.49 11.79 -5.61
C LYS A 19 3.75 12.97 -4.96
N ARG A 20 2.77 12.72 -4.10
CA ARG A 20 2.05 13.79 -3.37
C ARG A 20 2.87 14.38 -2.22
N GLY A 21 4.01 13.80 -1.85
CA GLY A 21 4.81 14.25 -0.71
C GLY A 21 3.98 14.27 0.59
N ASN A 22 3.02 13.35 0.72
CA ASN A 22 2.03 13.41 1.77
C ASN A 22 2.71 13.29 3.14
N ARG A 23 2.50 14.31 4.00
CA ARG A 23 2.93 14.33 5.41
C ARG A 23 2.46 13.09 6.21
N LYS A 24 1.38 12.46 5.73
CA LYS A 24 0.91 11.14 6.17
C LYS A 24 1.65 10.07 5.35
N ARG A 25 2.73 9.53 5.90
CA ARG A 25 3.52 8.42 5.34
C ARG A 25 2.74 7.09 5.25
N GLN A 26 1.42 7.12 5.34
CA GLN A 26 0.57 5.94 5.43
C GLN A 26 -0.36 5.88 4.22
N VAL A 27 -0.31 4.74 3.51
CA VAL A 27 -1.16 4.48 2.34
C VAL A 27 -2.11 3.35 2.66
N MET A 28 -3.40 3.57 2.40
CA MET A 28 -4.42 2.55 2.56
C MET A 28 -4.62 1.83 1.23
N ILE A 29 -4.30 0.54 1.20
CA ILE A 29 -4.30 -0.30 0.01
C ILE A 29 -5.25 -1.48 0.22
N ARG A 30 -5.90 -1.96 -0.84
CA ARG A 30 -6.59 -3.25 -0.77
C ARG A 30 -5.59 -4.40 -0.71
N PRO A 31 -5.92 -5.51 -0.04
CA PRO A 31 -4.97 -6.58 0.19
C PRO A 31 -4.40 -7.13 -1.10
N SER A 32 -3.07 -7.07 -1.21
CA SER A 32 -2.26 -7.81 -2.16
C SER A 32 -1.09 -8.40 -1.39
N SER A 33 -1.33 -9.56 -0.78
CA SER A 33 -0.50 -10.13 0.30
C SER A 33 0.94 -10.50 -0.12
N LYS A 34 1.16 -10.97 -1.36
CA LYS A 34 2.50 -11.46 -1.76
C LYS A 34 3.50 -10.35 -2.07
N ILE A 35 3.06 -9.24 -2.67
CA ILE A 35 3.96 -8.20 -3.16
C ILE A 35 4.41 -7.25 -2.04
N LEU A 36 3.57 -7.04 -1.03
CA LEU A 36 3.95 -6.24 0.14
C LEU A 36 5.09 -6.88 0.92
N MET A 37 5.08 -8.21 1.09
CA MET A 37 6.21 -8.92 1.73
C MET A 37 7.52 -8.76 0.95
N VAL A 38 7.46 -8.78 -0.39
CA VAL A 38 8.64 -8.57 -1.24
C VAL A 38 9.12 -7.12 -1.12
N MET A 39 8.21 -6.15 -1.15
CA MET A 39 8.53 -4.73 -1.01
C MET A 39 9.15 -4.39 0.35
N GLN A 40 8.68 -5.04 1.43
CA GLN A 40 9.26 -4.89 2.77
C GLN A 40 10.68 -5.48 2.83
N LYS A 41 10.90 -6.66 2.24
CA LYS A 41 12.23 -7.29 2.16
C LYS A 41 13.24 -6.43 1.39
N HIS A 42 12.79 -5.71 0.37
CA HIS A 42 13.63 -4.79 -0.40
C HIS A 42 13.78 -3.41 0.24
N GLY A 43 13.12 -3.12 1.37
CA GLY A 43 13.21 -1.84 2.07
C GLY A 43 12.49 -0.67 1.39
N TYR A 44 11.56 -0.94 0.45
CA TYR A 44 10.74 0.11 -0.16
C TYR A 44 9.62 0.59 0.76
N ILE A 45 9.13 -0.28 1.63
CA ILE A 45 8.07 0.00 2.60
C ILE A 45 8.52 -0.39 4.01
N GLY A 46 7.98 0.27 5.01
CA GLY A 46 8.25 0.01 6.42
C GLY A 46 7.25 -0.98 7.00
N GLU A 47 6.73 -0.65 8.17
CA GLU A 47 5.69 -1.45 8.82
C GLU A 47 4.38 -1.38 8.05
N PHE A 48 3.63 -2.49 8.07
CA PHE A 48 2.29 -2.53 7.51
C PHE A 48 1.34 -3.27 8.45
N GLU A 49 0.12 -2.76 8.55
CA GLU A 49 -0.93 -3.31 9.39
C GLU A 49 -2.14 -3.71 8.54
N PHE A 50 -2.68 -4.90 8.80
CA PHE A 50 -3.93 -5.35 8.18
C PHE A 50 -5.11 -4.92 9.04
N VAL A 51 -5.92 -4.00 8.51
CA VAL A 51 -7.18 -3.54 9.09
C VAL A 51 -8.33 -4.30 8.42
N ASP A 52 -9.01 -5.13 9.19
CA ASP A 52 -10.21 -5.82 8.72
C ASP A 52 -11.43 -4.90 8.79
N ASP A 53 -11.92 -4.48 7.62
CA ASP A 53 -13.13 -3.65 7.50
C ASP A 53 -14.39 -4.46 7.17
N HIS A 54 -14.36 -5.79 7.34
CA HIS A 54 -15.44 -6.74 7.05
C HIS A 54 -15.95 -6.71 5.60
N ARG A 55 -15.31 -5.94 4.71
CA ARG A 55 -15.74 -5.77 3.32
C ARG A 55 -14.67 -6.16 2.32
N SER A 56 -13.44 -5.73 2.55
CA SER A 56 -12.38 -5.87 1.54
C SER A 56 -11.01 -6.10 2.14
N GLY A 57 -10.84 -5.92 3.45
CA GLY A 57 -9.52 -5.78 4.05
C GLY A 57 -8.86 -4.49 3.57
N LYS A 58 -8.15 -3.82 4.47
CA LYS A 58 -7.34 -2.65 4.16
C LYS A 58 -5.98 -2.87 4.77
N ILE A 59 -4.94 -2.57 4.02
CA ILE A 59 -3.58 -2.58 4.54
C ILE A 59 -3.14 -1.14 4.63
N VAL A 60 -2.75 -0.73 5.83
CA VAL A 60 -2.07 0.55 6.05
C VAL A 60 -0.58 0.26 5.96
N VAL A 61 0.08 0.85 4.97
CA VAL A 61 1.52 0.68 4.74
C VAL A 61 2.22 1.98 5.07
N GLU A 62 3.25 1.92 5.91
CA GLU A 62 4.16 3.04 6.14
C GLU A 62 5.22 3.11 5.03
N GLN A 63 5.38 4.28 4.41
CA GLN A 63 6.40 4.56 3.41
C GLN A 63 7.59 5.25 4.06
N VAL A 64 8.75 4.62 3.94
CA VAL A 64 10.02 5.08 4.53
C VAL A 64 10.84 5.94 3.56
N TRP A 65 10.60 5.79 2.25
CA TRP A 65 11.24 6.59 1.22
C TRP A 65 10.59 7.99 1.15
N CYS A 66 11.29 8.96 1.73
CA CYS A 66 10.99 10.38 1.60
C CYS A 66 12.25 11.04 1.04
N HIS A 67 12.26 11.27 -0.27
CA HIS A 67 13.24 12.15 -0.91
C HIS A 67 12.57 13.47 -1.28
#